data_AF-A0A8X7MHU7-F1
#
_entry.id   AF-A0A8X7MHU7-F1
#
_cell.length_a   1.000
_cell.length_b   1.000
_cell.length_c   1.000
_cell.angle_alpha   90.00
_cell.angle_beta   90.00
_cell.angle_gamma   90.00
#
_symmetry.space_group_name_H-M   'P 1'
#
loop_
_entity.id
_entity.type
_entity.pdbx_description
1 polymer ?
#
loop_
_entity_poly.entity_id
_entity_poly.type
_entity_poly.pdbx_seq_one_letter_code
_entity_poly.pdbx_strand_id
1 'polypeptide(L)'
;MANSWTECGHALASSSLTALAFDPHSELLWAGTASGQVVSHYSPGLVRFTSFPATVSPYNPSPVKDFLIDDRNVYTLGERVVHSAMRRGIANWSVHTD
;
A
#
# COMPACT_ATOMS: atom_id res chain seq x y z
N MET A 1 -10.85 -28.63 6.50
CA MET A 1 -9.80 -27.64 6.83
C MET A 1 -8.59 -28.00 6.00
N ALA A 2 -7.91 -27.04 5.38
CA ALA A 2 -6.73 -27.35 4.56
C ALA A 2 -5.60 -27.82 5.50
N ASN A 3 -5.17 -29.08 5.35
CA ASN A 3 -4.22 -29.72 6.26
C ASN A 3 -2.75 -29.50 5.85
N SER A 4 -2.47 -28.58 4.92
CA SER A 4 -1.11 -28.28 4.46
C SER A 4 -0.98 -26.80 4.13
N TRP A 5 -0.54 -26.02 5.12
CA TRP A 5 -0.04 -24.67 4.87
C TRP A 5 1.39 -24.76 4.36
N THR A 6 1.64 -24.20 3.18
CA THR A 6 2.97 -24.06 2.59
C THR A 6 3.16 -22.64 2.11
N GLU A 7 4.41 -22.19 2.02
CA GLU A 7 4.72 -20.95 1.33
C GLU A 7 4.19 -21.00 -0.12
N CYS A 8 3.51 -19.95 -0.57
CA CYS A 8 2.96 -19.84 -1.92
C CYS A 8 3.57 -18.68 -2.74
N GLY A 9 4.36 -17.82 -2.11
CA GLY A 9 5.05 -16.72 -2.77
C GLY A 9 5.93 -15.93 -1.81
N HIS A 10 7.00 -15.35 -2.36
CA HIS A 10 7.85 -14.37 -1.70
C HIS A 10 8.26 -13.28 -2.70
N ALA A 11 8.47 -12.08 -2.19
CA ALA A 11 8.99 -10.96 -2.96
C ALA A 11 10.10 -10.28 -2.15
N LEU A 12 11.19 -9.91 -2.84
CA LEU A 12 12.25 -9.14 -2.22
C LEU A 12 11.85 -7.67 -2.20
N ALA A 13 11.77 -7.09 -1.00
CA ALA A 13 11.52 -5.67 -0.85
C ALA A 13 12.84 -4.89 -1.01
N SER A 14 12.92 -4.03 -2.02
CA SER A 14 14.08 -3.13 -2.23
C SER A 14 14.12 -1.95 -1.27
N SER A 15 13.06 -1.76 -0.47
CA SER A 15 12.90 -0.66 0.48
C SER A 15 12.30 -1.18 1.78
N SER A 16 12.54 -0.48 2.88
CA SER A 16 11.95 -0.84 4.18
C SER A 16 10.43 -0.69 4.12
N LEU A 17 9.73 -1.82 4.17
CA LEU A 17 8.27 -1.88 4.28
C LEU A 17 7.85 -1.49 5.71
N THR A 18 6.81 -0.68 5.82
CA THR A 18 6.30 -0.18 7.10
C THR A 18 4.84 -0.52 7.34
N ALA A 19 4.08 -0.86 6.30
CA ALA A 19 2.68 -1.27 6.40
C ALA A 19 2.32 -2.28 5.30
N LEU A 20 1.41 -3.20 5.61
CA LEU A 20 0.84 -4.19 4.68
C LEU A 20 -0.67 -4.30 4.91
N ALA A 21 -1.44 -4.46 3.83
CA ALA A 21 -2.87 -4.72 3.92
C ALA A 21 -3.37 -5.58 2.76
N PHE A 22 -4.14 -6.63 3.06
CA PHE A 22 -4.93 -7.33 2.05
C PHE A 22 -6.14 -6.47 1.67
N ASP A 23 -6.39 -6.36 0.37
CA ASP A 23 -7.54 -5.64 -0.15
C ASP A 23 -8.81 -6.52 -0.05
N PRO A 24 -9.86 -6.08 0.67
CA PRO A 24 -11.06 -6.90 0.82
C PRO A 24 -11.95 -6.94 -0.44
N HIS A 25 -11.66 -6.13 -1.46
CA HIS A 25 -12.47 -6.03 -2.68
C HIS A 25 -11.72 -6.46 -3.95
N SER A 26 -10.45 -6.85 -3.84
CA SER A 26 -9.62 -7.24 -4.98
C SER A 26 -8.51 -8.19 -4.52
N GLU A 27 -8.00 -9.04 -5.41
CA GLU A 27 -6.88 -9.96 -5.12
C GLU A 27 -5.53 -9.22 -5.07
N LEU A 28 -5.43 -8.21 -4.19
CA LEU A 28 -4.28 -7.32 -4.04
C LEU A 28 -3.74 -7.33 -2.61
N LEU A 29 -2.42 -7.37 -2.50
CA LEU A 29 -1.66 -7.04 -1.29
C LEU A 29 -1.04 -5.66 -1.45
N TRP A 30 -1.45 -4.71 -0.60
CA TRP A 30 -0.88 -3.37 -0.51
C TRP A 30 0.34 -3.38 0.40
N ALA A 31 1.39 -2.67 -0.03
CA ALA A 31 2.64 -2.50 0.71
C ALA A 31 3.05 -1.03 0.71
N GLY A 32 3.28 -0.49 1.90
CA GLY A 32 3.75 0.87 2.14
C GLY A 32 5.20 0.88 2.59
N THR A 33 5.95 1.91 2.20
CA THR A 33 7.38 2.03 2.51
C THR A 33 7.68 3.17 3.49
N ALA A 34 8.87 3.12 4.09
CA ALA A 34 9.40 4.20 4.93
C ALA A 34 9.57 5.54 4.18
N SER A 35 9.71 5.51 2.85
CA SER A 35 9.82 6.71 2.02
C SER A 35 8.47 7.28 1.56
N GLY A 36 7.36 6.59 1.88
CA GLY A 36 6.01 7.02 1.52
C GLY A 36 5.52 6.54 0.16
N GLN A 37 6.20 5.56 -0.43
CA GLN A 37 5.72 4.86 -1.61
C GLN A 37 4.69 3.80 -1.22
N VAL A 38 3.69 3.64 -2.07
CA VAL A 38 2.72 2.55 -2.00
C VAL A 38 2.89 1.69 -3.25
N VAL A 39 2.82 0.37 -3.09
CA VAL A 39 2.87 -0.63 -4.15
C VAL A 39 1.78 -1.67 -3.89
N SER A 40 1.09 -2.14 -4.92
CA SER A 40 0.20 -3.31 -4.83
C SER A 40 0.74 -4.50 -5.62
N HIS A 41 0.48 -5.69 -5.12
CA HIS A 41 0.86 -6.95 -5.73
C HIS A 41 -0.37 -7.85 -5.90
N TYR A 42 -0.53 -8.45 -7.07
CA TYR A 42 -1.66 -9.28 -7.43
C TYR A 42 -1.39 -10.76 -7.17
N SER A 43 -2.36 -11.45 -6.55
CA SER A 43 -2.38 -12.90 -6.33
C SER A 43 -1.24 -13.42 -5.41
N PRO A 44 -1.28 -14.70 -4.98
CA PRO A 44 -0.15 -15.34 -4.29
C PRO A 44 1.20 -15.23 -5.01
N GLY A 45 1.21 -15.03 -6.34
CA GLY A 45 2.44 -14.80 -7.10
C GLY A 45 3.11 -13.46 -6.86
N LEU A 46 2.50 -12.56 -6.08
CA LEU A 46 3.01 -11.23 -5.72
C LEU A 46 3.47 -10.40 -6.93
N VAL A 47 2.73 -10.47 -8.04
CA VAL A 47 3.07 -9.70 -9.25
C VAL A 47 2.73 -8.23 -9.04
N ARG A 48 3.71 -7.33 -9.15
CA ARG A 48 3.47 -5.87 -9.01
C ARG A 48 2.39 -5.39 -9.98
N PHE A 49 1.34 -4.79 -9.43
CA PHE A 49 0.19 -4.27 -10.16
C PHE A 49 0.24 -2.75 -10.33
N THR A 50 0.35 -1.99 -9.23
CA THR A 50 0.46 -0.52 -9.28
C THR A 50 1.44 0.02 -8.25
N SER A 51 1.84 1.28 -8.42
CA SER A 51 2.73 1.96 -7.49
C SER A 51 2.61 3.47 -7.64
N PHE A 52 2.56 4.18 -6.51
CA PHE A 52 2.42 5.63 -6.48
C PHE A 52 2.99 6.22 -5.18
N PRO A 53 3.43 7.50 -5.21
CA PRO A 53 3.72 8.26 -3.99
C PRO A 53 2.42 8.57 -3.26
N ALA A 54 2.31 8.24 -1.98
CA ALA A 54 1.14 8.54 -1.16
C ALA A 54 1.44 9.57 -0.07
N THR A 55 2.52 9.36 0.68
CA THR A 55 2.90 10.18 1.83
C THR A 55 4.25 10.88 1.59
N VAL A 56 4.72 10.91 0.33
CA VAL A 56 5.95 11.58 -0.07
C VAL A 56 5.76 13.09 0.03
N SER A 57 6.55 13.75 0.87
CA SER A 57 6.71 15.20 0.85
C SER A 57 8.11 15.57 0.37
N PRO A 58 8.26 16.61 -0.48
CA PRO A 58 9.57 17.08 -0.94
C PRO A 58 10.54 17.42 0.20
N TYR A 59 9.98 17.81 1.36
CA TYR A 59 10.76 18.30 2.50
C TYR A 59 10.94 17.24 3.59
N ASN A 60 10.07 16.23 3.65
CA ASN A 60 10.14 15.21 4.67
C ASN A 60 9.42 13.92 4.22
N PRO A 61 10.11 12.91 3.69
CA PRO A 61 9.48 11.64 3.35
C PRO A 61 8.85 11.05 4.62
N SER A 62 7.52 10.85 4.58
CA SER A 62 6.79 10.25 5.70
C SER A 62 6.60 8.76 5.43
N PRO A 63 6.85 7.88 6.41
CA PRO A 63 6.53 6.46 6.27
C PRO A 63 5.02 6.28 6.07
N VAL A 64 4.65 5.25 5.31
CA VAL A 64 3.27 4.76 5.31
C VAL A 64 3.05 4.03 6.63
N LYS A 65 2.09 4.52 7.43
CA LYS A 65 1.76 3.95 8.74
C LYS A 65 0.69 2.88 8.67
N ASP A 66 -0.32 3.07 7.83
CA ASP A 66 -1.44 2.14 7.73
C ASP A 66 -2.25 2.34 6.44
N PHE A 67 -3.15 1.38 6.18
CA PHE A 67 -4.13 1.41 5.10
C PHE A 67 -5.55 1.26 5.63
N LEU A 68 -6.49 2.00 5.03
CA LEU A 68 -7.92 1.70 5.11
C LEU A 68 -8.44 1.53 3.68
N ILE A 69 -9.24 0.48 3.44
CA ILE A 69 -9.64 0.12 2.08
C ILE A 69 -11.16 -0.06 2.05
N ASP A 70 -11.82 0.63 1.13
CA ASP A 70 -13.23 0.44 0.83
C ASP A 70 -13.44 -0.04 -0.62
N ASP A 71 -14.68 -0.11 -1.07
CA ASP A 71 -15.04 -0.58 -2.41
C ASP A 71 -14.49 0.30 -3.54
N ARG A 72 -14.18 1.56 -3.25
CA ARG A 72 -13.78 2.57 -4.24
C ARG A 72 -12.29 2.88 -4.21
N ASN A 73 -11.72 2.99 -3.02
CA ASN A 73 -10.45 3.64 -2.77
C ASN A 73 -9.59 2.89 -1.77
N VAL A 74 -8.30 3.20 -1.85
CA VAL A 74 -7.28 2.85 -0.89
C VAL A 74 -6.84 4.14 -0.21
N TYR A 75 -7.10 4.22 1.08
CA TYR A 75 -6.66 5.31 1.93
C TYR A 75 -5.34 4.91 2.59
N THR A 76 -4.35 5.78 2.47
CA THR A 76 -3.01 5.60 3.04
C THR A 76 -2.81 6.62 4.14
N LEU A 77 -2.45 6.17 5.33
CA LEU A 77 -2.12 7.01 6.47
C LEU A 77 -0.60 7.22 6.53
N GLY A 78 -0.16 8.48 6.60
CA GLY A 78 1.21 8.87 6.92
C GLY A 78 1.28 9.61 8.26
N GLU A 79 2.45 10.20 8.56
CA GLU A 79 2.68 10.98 9.78
C GLU A 79 1.76 12.20 9.88
N ARG A 80 1.59 12.90 8.74
CA ARG A 80 0.91 14.20 8.66
C ARG A 80 0.02 14.31 7.43
N VAL A 81 -0.33 13.17 6.84
CA VAL A 81 -1.11 13.14 5.60
C VAL A 81 -1.98 11.90 5.56
N VAL A 82 -3.21 12.09 5.10
CA VAL A 82 -4.08 11.01 4.62
C VAL A 82 -4.21 11.17 3.12
N HIS A 83 -3.87 10.13 2.38
CA HIS A 83 -3.92 10.12 0.92
C HIS A 83 -4.96 9.11 0.45
N SER A 84 -5.77 9.49 -0.54
CA SER A 84 -6.73 8.61 -1.20
C SER A 84 -6.34 8.40 -2.66
N ALA A 85 -6.26 7.13 -3.07
CA ALA A 85 -6.04 6.75 -4.46
C ALA A 85 -6.94 5.59 -4.89
N MET A 86 -7.20 5.50 -6.19
CA MET A 86 -7.80 4.32 -6.79
C MET A 86 -6.79 3.17 -6.85
N ARG A 87 -7.28 1.92 -6.89
CA ARG A 87 -6.44 0.71 -7.06
C ARG A 87 -5.56 0.73 -8.31
N ARG A 88 -5.90 1.57 -9.30
CA ARG A 88 -5.14 1.81 -10.54
C ARG A 88 -4.03 2.87 -10.39
N GLY A 89 -3.84 3.42 -9.20
CA GLY A 89 -2.80 4.40 -8.86
C GLY A 89 -3.14 5.86 -9.15
N ILE A 90 -4.37 6.18 -9.57
CA ILE A 90 -4.80 7.57 -9.76
C ILE A 90 -5.14 8.16 -8.39
N ALA A 91 -4.45 9.25 -8.03
CA ALA A 91 -4.73 10.00 -6.82
C ALA A 91 -6.08 10.72 -6.91
N ASN A 92 -6.87 10.63 -5.85
CA ASN A 92 -8.11 11.40 -5.70
C ASN A 92 -7.84 12.71 -4.95
N TRP A 93 -7.24 12.62 -3.77
CA TRP A 93 -6.98 13.75 -2.90
C TRP A 93 -5.97 13.38 -1.79
N SER A 94 -5.39 14.41 -1.17
CA SER A 94 -4.60 14.31 0.06
C SER A 94 -5.03 15.39 1.04
N VAL A 95 -5.08 15.05 2.33
CA VAL A 95 -5.29 16.01 3.42
C VAL A 95 -4.06 15.99 4.30
N HIS A 96 -3.47 17.16 4.53
CA HIS A 96 -2.29 17.33 5.36
C HIS A 96 -2.65 18.01 6.69
N THR A 97 -1.98 17.62 7.76
CA THR A 97 -2.07 18.31 9.06
C THR A 97 -0.88 19.25 9.25
N ASP A 98 -1.11 20.38 9.90
CA ASP A 98 -0.11 21.37 10.32
C ASP A 98 0.76 20.91 11.49
#